data_AF-A0A9E2RTE5-F1
#
_entry.id   AF-A0A9E2RTE5-F1
#
_cell.length_a   1.000
_cell.length_b   1.000
_cell.length_c   1.000
_cell.angle_alpha   90.00
_cell.angle_beta   90.00
_cell.angle_gamma   90.00
#
_symmetry.space_group_name_H-M   'P 1'
#
loop_
_entity.id
_entity.type
_entity.pdbx_description
1 polymer ?
#
loop_
_entity_poly.entity_id
_entity_poly.type
_entity_poly.pdbx_seq_one_letter_code
_entity_poly.pdbx_strand_id
1 'polypeptide(L)'
;MRRVLVSALTVMVALIAAVAIALTVFLHGSAPQLDGAVQLAGLSAPVTVTRDALGVPTVTAANQRDAARVLGFLHAQDRFFQMDLMRRLAAGELAALVGPDAVKLDEQHRLFRLRAVAQQVLARATPQRRTLITAYTDGVNAGLAALKTRPFEYGLLRQRPQPWTPADSVLVIFAMYFDLQDAYDRRASQLALMRDTLSKPLFDFLDAPGTQWDAPILGQPTAPPPIPTSNAVDLHRWPAADFTRLDASLPPHEVVGSNSFAVDAAHSADGHAILANDMHLGLAVPNIWYRAQFNYRAADGTRVSVTGVTLPGLPLVVVGSNGHVAWGFTNSYGNWAALVNLHLKPGDPNGYLTPDGWRAFGHHQEIIQVAGQKPVVMHVMDTLWGPVTGTDHHGVLCAVHWIAADPAATNAELGDMA
;
A
#
# COMPACT_ATOMS: atom_id res chain seq x y z
N MET A 1 8.07 -46.56 40.63
CA MET A 1 8.69 -45.64 39.65
C MET A 1 8.38 -46.01 38.20
N ARG A 2 8.70 -47.21 37.69
CA ARG A 2 8.48 -47.60 36.27
C ARG A 2 7.04 -47.42 35.74
N ARG A 3 6.02 -47.82 36.51
CA ARG A 3 4.61 -47.64 36.10
C ARG A 3 4.19 -46.17 35.99
N VAL A 4 4.66 -45.32 36.91
CA VAL A 4 4.38 -43.87 36.90
C VAL A 4 5.05 -43.20 35.69
N LEU A 5 6.30 -43.58 35.38
CA LEU A 5 7.02 -43.10 34.20
C LEU A 5 6.33 -43.49 32.88
N VAL A 6 5.85 -44.74 32.77
CA VAL A 6 5.10 -45.20 31.60
C VAL A 6 3.76 -44.46 31.47
N SER A 7 2.99 -44.31 32.55
CA SER A 7 1.75 -43.54 32.52
C SER A 7 1.98 -42.07 32.15
N ALA A 8 3.01 -41.43 32.69
CA ALA A 8 3.36 -40.05 32.36
C ALA A 8 3.77 -39.90 30.88
N LEU A 9 4.57 -40.84 30.36
CA LEU A 9 4.94 -40.87 28.95
C LEU A 9 3.72 -41.08 28.04
N THR A 10 2.81 -42.00 28.38
CA THR A 10 1.58 -42.22 27.61
C THR A 10 0.69 -40.98 27.60
N VAL A 11 0.52 -40.32 28.74
CA VAL A 11 -0.25 -39.06 28.83
C VAL A 11 0.42 -37.96 27.99
N MET A 12 1.74 -37.83 28.06
CA MET A 12 2.49 -36.85 27.26
C MET A 12 2.34 -37.10 25.76
N VAL A 13 2.47 -38.35 25.31
CA VAL A 13 2.28 -38.73 23.89
C VAL A 13 0.84 -38.46 23.44
N ALA A 14 -0.15 -38.79 24.28
CA ALA A 14 -1.55 -38.52 23.98
C ALA A 14 -1.83 -37.00 23.87
N LEU A 15 -1.25 -36.18 24.74
CA LEU A 15 -1.36 -34.73 24.68
C LEU A 15 -0.71 -34.16 23.41
N ILE A 16 0.50 -34.62 23.05
CA ILE A 16 1.18 -34.21 21.82
C ILE A 16 0.33 -34.57 20.60
N ALA A 17 -0.20 -35.79 20.54
CA ALA A 17 -1.07 -36.23 19.45
C ALA A 17 -2.35 -35.37 19.37
N ALA A 18 -2.99 -35.06 20.51
CA ALA A 18 -4.17 -34.22 20.55
C ALA A 18 -3.89 -32.80 20.04
N VAL A 19 -2.75 -32.20 20.43
CA VAL A 19 -2.32 -30.88 19.94
C VAL A 19 -2.04 -30.92 18.44
N ALA A 20 -1.34 -31.95 17.96
CA ALA A 20 -1.05 -32.11 16.53
C ALA A 20 -2.33 -32.24 15.69
N ILE A 21 -3.32 -33.01 16.17
CA ILE A 21 -4.63 -33.14 15.53
C ILE A 21 -5.36 -31.80 15.53
N ALA A 22 -5.41 -31.10 16.67
CA ALA A 22 -6.07 -29.80 16.77
C ALA A 22 -5.44 -28.76 15.84
N LEU A 23 -4.11 -28.71 15.78
CA LEU A 23 -3.37 -27.82 14.87
C LEU A 23 -3.66 -28.18 13.41
N THR A 24 -3.66 -29.47 13.08
CA THR A 24 -3.96 -29.94 11.72
C THR A 24 -5.38 -29.56 11.31
N VAL A 25 -6.38 -29.79 12.15
CA VAL A 25 -7.78 -29.41 11.88
C VAL A 25 -7.92 -27.90 11.74
N PHE A 26 -7.24 -27.11 12.58
CA PHE A 26 -7.25 -25.65 12.48
C PHE A 26 -6.61 -25.14 11.18
N LEU A 27 -5.44 -25.65 10.81
CA LEU A 27 -4.76 -25.25 9.57
C LEU A 27 -5.59 -25.65 8.33
N HIS A 28 -6.13 -26.87 8.28
CA HIS A 28 -6.99 -27.29 7.17
C HIS A 28 -8.33 -26.54 7.14
N GLY A 29 -8.85 -26.13 8.31
CA GLY A 29 -10.05 -25.32 8.41
C GLY A 29 -9.85 -23.89 7.89
N SER A 30 -8.62 -23.39 7.91
CA SER A 30 -8.25 -22.08 7.39
C SER A 30 -7.96 -22.07 5.89
N ALA A 31 -7.91 -23.24 5.26
CA ALA A 31 -7.64 -23.37 3.83
C ALA A 31 -8.89 -23.00 2.99
N PRO A 32 -8.69 -22.38 1.81
CA PRO A 32 -9.77 -22.05 0.90
C PRO A 32 -10.46 -23.29 0.31
N GLN A 33 -11.74 -23.16 -0.03
CA GLN A 33 -12.42 -24.12 -0.89
C GLN A 33 -12.08 -23.82 -2.36
N LEU A 34 -11.46 -24.77 -3.06
CA LEU A 34 -11.04 -24.59 -4.46
C LEU A 34 -12.05 -25.13 -5.48
N ASP A 35 -12.82 -26.14 -5.10
CA ASP A 35 -13.75 -26.85 -5.98
C ASP A 35 -15.16 -26.95 -5.37
N GLY A 36 -16.16 -27.18 -6.22
CA GLY A 36 -17.55 -27.39 -5.83
C GLY A 36 -18.41 -26.14 -5.98
N ALA A 37 -19.58 -26.17 -5.35
CA ALA A 37 -20.56 -25.09 -5.41
C ALA A 37 -20.59 -24.32 -4.08
N VAL A 38 -20.61 -23.00 -4.18
CA VAL A 38 -20.76 -22.09 -3.04
C VAL A 38 -21.97 -21.19 -3.29
N GLN A 39 -22.85 -21.08 -2.29
CA GLN A 39 -23.94 -20.11 -2.31
C GLN A 39 -23.41 -18.75 -1.91
N LEU A 40 -23.35 -17.82 -2.86
CA LEU A 40 -22.89 -16.46 -2.62
C LEU A 40 -24.05 -15.49 -2.79
N ALA A 41 -24.48 -14.90 -1.67
CA ALA A 41 -25.60 -13.96 -1.65
C ALA A 41 -25.34 -12.72 -2.52
N GLY A 42 -26.40 -12.22 -3.15
CA GLY A 42 -26.37 -10.99 -3.94
C GLY A 42 -25.93 -11.15 -5.39
N LEU A 43 -25.47 -12.33 -5.82
CA LEU A 43 -25.27 -12.63 -7.24
C LEU A 43 -26.60 -12.53 -8.00
N SER A 44 -26.59 -11.88 -9.15
CA SER A 44 -27.77 -11.81 -10.02
C SER A 44 -27.90 -13.00 -10.97
N ALA A 45 -26.81 -13.72 -11.22
CA ALA A 45 -26.79 -14.95 -12.00
C ALA A 45 -25.67 -15.88 -11.50
N PRO A 46 -25.69 -17.18 -11.85
CA PRO A 46 -24.59 -18.09 -11.56
C PRO A 46 -23.26 -17.58 -12.15
N VAL A 47 -22.19 -17.68 -11.36
CA VAL A 47 -20.81 -17.36 -11.77
C VAL A 47 -20.00 -18.65 -11.73
N THR A 48 -19.19 -18.87 -12.77
CA THR A 48 -18.26 -20.01 -12.82
C THR A 48 -16.84 -19.53 -12.61
N VAL A 49 -16.10 -20.19 -11.72
CA VAL A 49 -14.67 -19.98 -11.52
C VAL A 49 -13.94 -21.24 -11.92
N THR A 50 -13.06 -21.15 -12.92
CA THR A 50 -12.10 -22.21 -13.24
C THR A 50 -10.71 -21.80 -12.80
N ARG A 51 -9.84 -22.75 -12.49
CA ARG A 51 -8.43 -22.50 -12.17
C ARG A 51 -7.53 -23.29 -13.09
N ASP A 52 -6.44 -22.69 -13.52
CA ASP A 52 -5.41 -23.39 -14.26
C ASP A 52 -4.50 -24.22 -13.33
N ALA A 53 -3.48 -24.89 -13.89
CA ALA A 53 -2.54 -25.71 -13.14
C ALA A 53 -1.70 -24.93 -12.11
N LEU A 54 -1.62 -23.60 -12.24
CA LEU A 54 -0.93 -22.70 -11.29
C LEU A 54 -1.91 -22.08 -10.28
N GLY A 55 -3.19 -22.45 -10.34
CA GLY A 55 -4.23 -21.92 -9.46
C GLY A 55 -4.78 -20.55 -9.89
N VAL A 56 -4.45 -20.05 -11.08
CA VAL A 56 -4.93 -18.74 -11.56
C VAL A 56 -6.42 -18.82 -11.91
N PRO A 57 -7.30 -18.04 -11.26
CA PRO A 57 -8.72 -18.09 -11.53
C PRO A 57 -9.13 -17.35 -12.81
N THR A 58 -10.03 -17.97 -13.56
CA THR A 58 -10.85 -17.33 -14.60
C THR A 58 -12.28 -17.24 -14.10
N VAL A 59 -12.78 -16.02 -13.91
CA VAL A 59 -14.14 -15.72 -13.43
C VAL A 59 -15.04 -15.42 -14.63
N THR A 60 -16.03 -16.27 -14.86
CA THR A 60 -17.05 -16.05 -15.91
C THR A 60 -18.39 -15.69 -15.27
N ALA A 61 -18.82 -14.44 -15.46
CA ALA A 61 -20.01 -13.88 -14.82
C ALA A 61 -20.96 -13.22 -15.84
N ALA A 62 -22.22 -13.03 -15.47
CA ALA A 62 -23.18 -12.35 -16.35
C ALA A 62 -22.93 -10.83 -16.46
N ASN A 63 -22.30 -10.22 -15.45
CA ASN A 63 -22.03 -8.78 -15.39
C ASN A 63 -20.82 -8.47 -14.49
N GLN A 64 -20.29 -7.25 -14.62
CA GLN A 64 -19.11 -6.78 -13.87
C GLN A 64 -19.31 -6.80 -12.35
N ARG A 65 -20.52 -6.49 -11.86
CA ARG A 65 -20.80 -6.45 -10.41
C ARG A 65 -20.68 -7.83 -9.77
N ASP A 66 -21.20 -8.85 -10.43
CA ASP A 66 -21.09 -10.24 -9.98
C ASP A 66 -19.63 -10.73 -10.06
N ALA A 67 -18.89 -10.31 -11.11
CA ALA A 67 -17.45 -10.58 -11.22
C ALA A 67 -16.65 -9.94 -10.07
N ALA A 68 -16.91 -8.68 -9.73
CA ALA A 68 -16.27 -7.97 -8.63
C ALA A 68 -16.56 -8.61 -7.27
N ARG A 69 -17.82 -9.05 -7.04
CA ARG A 69 -18.19 -9.79 -5.83
C ARG A 69 -17.43 -11.10 -5.71
N VAL A 70 -17.35 -11.88 -6.79
CA VAL A 70 -16.58 -13.14 -6.78
C VAL A 70 -15.09 -12.87 -6.61
N LEU A 71 -14.53 -11.81 -7.19
CA LEU A 71 -13.13 -11.43 -6.96
C LEU A 71 -12.86 -11.16 -5.48
N GLY A 72 -13.74 -10.41 -4.82
CA GLY A 72 -13.63 -10.16 -3.38
C GLY A 72 -13.64 -11.45 -2.57
N PHE A 73 -14.54 -12.38 -2.92
CA PHE A 73 -14.60 -13.71 -2.30
C PHE A 73 -13.27 -14.45 -2.44
N LEU A 74 -12.73 -14.52 -3.67
CA LEU A 74 -11.46 -15.18 -3.98
C LEU A 74 -10.27 -14.54 -3.23
N HIS A 75 -10.14 -13.22 -3.27
CA HIS A 75 -9.09 -12.50 -2.56
C HIS A 75 -9.13 -12.79 -1.04
N ALA A 76 -10.32 -12.84 -0.44
CA ALA A 76 -10.45 -13.10 0.99
C ALA A 76 -10.10 -14.54 1.37
N GLN A 77 -10.67 -15.54 0.69
CA GLN A 77 -10.38 -16.93 1.04
C GLN A 77 -8.89 -17.27 0.86
N ASP A 78 -8.21 -16.61 -0.09
CA ASP A 78 -6.82 -16.90 -0.42
C ASP A 78 -5.83 -16.01 0.36
N ARG A 79 -6.17 -14.74 0.63
CA ARG A 79 -5.22 -13.70 1.06
C ARG A 79 -5.74 -12.68 2.09
N PHE A 80 -6.81 -12.99 2.84
CA PHE A 80 -7.41 -12.01 3.77
C PHE A 80 -6.41 -11.37 4.76
N PHE A 81 -5.49 -12.15 5.33
CA PHE A 81 -4.51 -11.61 6.28
C PHE A 81 -3.58 -10.57 5.64
N GLN A 82 -3.12 -10.80 4.40
CA GLN A 82 -2.34 -9.83 3.63
C GLN A 82 -3.14 -8.53 3.41
N MET A 83 -4.41 -8.66 3.00
CA MET A 83 -5.30 -7.52 2.82
C MET A 83 -5.50 -6.72 4.11
N ASP A 84 -5.67 -7.42 5.24
CA ASP A 84 -5.83 -6.81 6.56
C ASP A 84 -4.57 -6.05 6.98
N LEU A 85 -3.38 -6.60 6.73
CA LEU A 85 -2.11 -5.91 6.97
C LEU A 85 -2.01 -4.62 6.13
N MET A 86 -2.34 -4.66 4.84
CA MET A 86 -2.26 -3.47 3.97
C MET A 86 -3.20 -2.35 4.45
N ARG A 87 -4.49 -2.65 4.73
CA ARG A 87 -5.41 -1.61 5.22
C ARG A 87 -4.98 -1.03 6.57
N ARG A 88 -4.39 -1.86 7.45
CA ARG A 88 -3.95 -1.45 8.79
C ARG A 88 -2.68 -0.63 8.75
N LEU A 89 -1.74 -1.00 7.90
CA LEU A 89 -0.53 -0.22 7.63
C LEU A 89 -0.95 1.21 7.25
N ALA A 90 -1.74 1.35 6.18
CA ALA A 90 -2.17 2.66 5.71
C ALA A 90 -2.98 3.47 6.74
N ALA A 91 -3.82 2.81 7.53
CA ALA A 91 -4.63 3.48 8.56
C ALA A 91 -3.85 3.80 9.85
N GLY A 92 -2.65 3.24 10.06
CA GLY A 92 -1.97 3.23 11.35
C GLY A 92 -2.78 2.45 12.40
N GLU A 93 -2.96 1.15 12.17
CA GLU A 93 -3.73 0.21 13.02
C GLU A 93 -3.08 -1.17 13.17
N LEU A 94 -1.77 -1.29 12.89
CA LEU A 94 -1.02 -2.52 13.06
C LEU A 94 -0.86 -2.87 14.55
N ALA A 95 -0.71 -1.90 15.44
CA ALA A 95 -0.57 -2.11 16.88
C ALA A 95 -1.78 -2.82 17.48
N ALA A 96 -2.97 -2.61 16.90
CA ALA A 96 -4.18 -3.31 17.32
C ALA A 96 -4.11 -4.82 17.03
N LEU A 97 -3.28 -5.22 16.07
CA LEU A 97 -3.09 -6.60 15.62
C LEU A 97 -1.86 -7.24 16.28
N VAL A 98 -0.71 -6.57 16.25
CA VAL A 98 0.59 -7.15 16.66
C VAL A 98 1.14 -6.60 17.99
N GLY A 99 0.52 -5.57 18.57
CA GLY A 99 0.88 -5.04 19.88
C GLY A 99 1.82 -3.83 19.84
N PRO A 100 2.52 -3.53 20.96
CA PRO A 100 3.20 -2.26 21.19
C PRO A 100 4.32 -1.94 20.20
N ASP A 101 4.98 -2.94 19.63
CA ASP A 101 6.12 -2.75 18.72
C ASP A 101 5.73 -2.01 17.43
N ALA A 102 4.44 -2.02 17.07
CA ALA A 102 3.93 -1.31 15.91
C ALA A 102 3.42 0.11 16.21
N VAL A 103 3.41 0.56 17.48
CA VAL A 103 2.84 1.88 17.85
C VAL A 103 3.55 3.04 17.14
N LYS A 104 4.88 3.03 17.08
CA LYS A 104 5.64 4.11 16.42
C LYS A 104 5.30 4.20 14.91
N LEU A 105 5.16 3.06 14.25
CA LEU A 105 4.78 3.00 12.84
C LEU A 105 3.32 3.46 12.66
N ASP A 106 2.43 3.04 13.55
CA ASP A 106 1.04 3.48 13.55
C ASP A 106 0.94 5.00 13.76
N GLU A 107 1.68 5.59 14.69
CA GLU A 107 1.71 7.05 14.89
C GLU A 107 2.14 7.79 13.63
N GLN A 108 3.19 7.30 12.96
CA GLN A 108 3.64 7.84 11.68
C GLN A 108 2.51 7.80 10.63
N HIS A 109 1.84 6.67 10.44
CA HIS A 109 0.82 6.57 9.37
C HIS A 109 -0.50 7.25 9.78
N ARG A 110 -0.84 7.20 11.08
CA ARG A 110 -2.03 7.82 11.67
C ARG A 110 -1.99 9.35 11.57
N LEU A 111 -0.81 9.95 11.49
CA LEU A 111 -0.62 11.38 11.27
C LEU A 111 -1.43 11.91 10.08
N PHE A 112 -1.52 11.14 9.00
CA PHE A 112 -2.24 11.52 7.78
C PHE A 112 -3.74 11.23 7.83
N ARG A 113 -4.21 10.53 8.86
CA ARG A 113 -5.64 10.22 9.10
C ARG A 113 -6.32 9.60 7.88
N LEU A 114 -5.61 8.72 7.17
CA LEU A 114 -6.04 8.20 5.86
C LEU A 114 -7.36 7.42 5.89
N ARG A 115 -7.81 6.93 7.04
CA ARG A 115 -9.15 6.35 7.18
C ARG A 115 -10.25 7.40 6.96
N ALA A 116 -10.06 8.64 7.42
CA ALA A 116 -10.97 9.75 7.14
C ALA A 116 -10.90 10.17 5.67
N VAL A 117 -9.69 10.21 5.08
CA VAL A 117 -9.49 10.52 3.65
C VAL A 117 -10.18 9.46 2.77
N ALA A 118 -10.04 8.18 3.10
CA ALA A 118 -10.69 7.07 2.39
C ALA A 118 -12.22 7.21 2.35
N GLN A 119 -12.83 7.67 3.45
CA GLN A 119 -14.27 7.95 3.49
C GLN A 119 -14.65 9.12 2.57
N GLN A 120 -13.80 10.16 2.49
CA GLN A 120 -14.02 11.29 1.59
C GLN A 120 -13.89 10.88 0.12
N VAL A 121 -12.92 10.02 -0.23
CA VAL A 121 -12.78 9.43 -1.57
C VAL A 121 -14.08 8.70 -1.96
N LEU A 122 -14.61 7.85 -1.08
CA LEU A 122 -15.87 7.14 -1.32
C LEU A 122 -17.06 8.09 -1.44
N ALA A 123 -17.13 9.14 -0.61
CA ALA A 123 -18.17 10.16 -0.66
C ALA A 123 -18.13 11.00 -1.95
N ARG A 124 -17.00 11.03 -2.67
CA ARG A 124 -16.85 11.65 -3.99
C ARG A 124 -17.06 10.68 -5.15
N ALA A 125 -16.93 9.37 -4.91
CA ALA A 125 -17.09 8.36 -5.95
C ALA A 125 -18.50 8.36 -6.56
N THR A 126 -18.59 8.04 -7.85
CA THR A 126 -19.85 7.90 -8.57
C THR A 126 -20.70 6.74 -8.01
N PRO A 127 -22.03 6.76 -8.18
CA PRO A 127 -22.89 5.67 -7.72
C PRO A 127 -22.46 4.28 -8.23
N GLN A 128 -22.08 4.19 -9.51
CA GLN A 128 -21.59 2.94 -10.12
C GLN A 128 -20.34 2.41 -9.41
N ARG A 129 -19.36 3.27 -9.13
CA ARG A 129 -18.12 2.88 -8.43
C ARG A 129 -18.41 2.42 -7.00
N ARG A 130 -19.29 3.13 -6.28
CA ARG A 130 -19.73 2.68 -4.94
C ARG A 130 -20.38 1.31 -5.02
N THR A 131 -21.25 1.06 -6.00
CA THR A 131 -21.89 -0.25 -6.18
C THR A 131 -20.86 -1.36 -6.42
N LEU A 132 -19.84 -1.12 -7.24
CA LEU A 132 -18.76 -2.11 -7.48
C LEU A 132 -17.93 -2.38 -6.22
N ILE A 133 -17.50 -1.34 -5.51
CA ILE A 133 -16.72 -1.49 -4.26
C ILE A 133 -17.55 -2.19 -3.19
N THR A 134 -18.85 -1.89 -3.07
CA THR A 134 -19.74 -2.60 -2.15
C THR A 134 -19.90 -4.06 -2.53
N ALA A 135 -20.15 -4.38 -3.80
CA ALA A 135 -20.27 -5.77 -4.24
C ALA A 135 -18.99 -6.58 -3.96
N TYR A 136 -17.83 -5.99 -4.21
CA TYR A 136 -16.53 -6.55 -3.84
C TYR A 136 -16.39 -6.74 -2.33
N THR A 137 -16.76 -5.74 -1.54
CA THR A 137 -16.73 -5.79 -0.06
C THR A 137 -17.62 -6.92 0.49
N ASP A 138 -18.83 -7.07 -0.03
CA ASP A 138 -19.72 -8.17 0.31
C ASP A 138 -19.06 -9.52 0.01
N GLY A 139 -18.40 -9.60 -1.16
CA GLY A 139 -17.61 -10.74 -1.58
C GLY A 139 -16.49 -11.09 -0.61
N VAL A 140 -15.68 -10.10 -0.22
CA VAL A 140 -14.58 -10.26 0.73
C VAL A 140 -15.09 -10.82 2.06
N ASN A 141 -16.16 -10.24 2.59
CA ASN A 141 -16.74 -10.70 3.85
C ASN A 141 -17.32 -12.12 3.73
N ALA A 142 -17.96 -12.45 2.61
CA ALA A 142 -18.45 -13.81 2.35
C ALA A 142 -17.30 -14.82 2.19
N GLY A 143 -16.21 -14.45 1.53
CA GLY A 143 -15.03 -15.30 1.36
C GLY A 143 -14.34 -15.61 2.68
N LEU A 144 -14.18 -14.60 3.54
CA LEU A 144 -13.69 -14.80 4.90
C LEU A 144 -14.63 -15.71 5.72
N ALA A 145 -15.94 -15.51 5.62
CA ALA A 145 -16.93 -16.29 6.35
C ALA A 145 -17.07 -17.74 5.85
N ALA A 146 -16.65 -18.03 4.62
CA ALA A 146 -16.68 -19.37 4.04
C ALA A 146 -15.59 -20.29 4.61
N LEU A 147 -14.55 -19.74 5.22
CA LEU A 147 -13.51 -20.52 5.89
C LEU A 147 -14.09 -21.19 7.15
N LYS A 148 -13.75 -22.47 7.36
CA LYS A 148 -14.24 -23.24 8.53
C LYS A 148 -13.63 -22.72 9.83
N THR A 149 -12.43 -22.15 9.75
CA THR A 149 -11.77 -21.43 10.83
C THR A 149 -11.13 -20.17 10.29
N ARG A 150 -10.85 -19.20 11.17
CA ARG A 150 -10.09 -17.99 10.82
C ARG A 150 -8.73 -18.35 10.17
N PRO A 151 -8.16 -17.47 9.32
CA PRO A 151 -6.80 -17.61 8.83
C PRO A 151 -5.80 -17.86 9.98
N PHE A 152 -4.80 -18.70 9.74
CA PHE A 152 -3.97 -19.25 10.80
C PHE A 152 -3.15 -18.18 11.54
N GLU A 153 -2.80 -17.09 10.86
CA GLU A 153 -2.05 -15.95 11.39
C GLU A 153 -2.81 -15.30 12.56
N TYR A 154 -4.14 -15.20 12.46
CA TYR A 154 -4.99 -14.74 13.56
C TYR A 154 -5.02 -15.73 14.72
N GLY A 155 -4.84 -17.03 14.45
CA GLY A 155 -4.63 -18.05 15.47
C GLY A 155 -3.37 -17.79 16.29
N LEU A 156 -2.26 -17.56 15.60
CA LEU A 156 -0.95 -17.25 16.18
C LEU A 156 -0.98 -15.97 17.01
N LEU A 157 -1.56 -14.91 16.45
CA LEU A 157 -1.69 -13.60 17.10
C LEU A 157 -2.76 -13.56 18.19
N ARG A 158 -3.59 -14.62 18.30
CA ARG A 158 -4.76 -14.70 19.19
C ARG A 158 -5.80 -13.59 18.92
N GLN A 159 -5.86 -13.12 17.69
CA GLN A 159 -6.74 -12.05 17.24
C GLN A 159 -7.93 -12.58 16.43
N ARG A 160 -8.95 -11.75 16.19
CA ARG A 160 -10.03 -12.08 15.26
C ARG A 160 -9.98 -11.13 14.06
N PRO A 161 -10.22 -11.64 12.84
CA PRO A 161 -10.32 -10.77 11.67
C PRO A 161 -11.51 -9.80 11.87
N GLN A 162 -11.32 -8.54 11.50
CA GLN A 162 -12.40 -7.55 11.45
C GLN A 162 -13.03 -7.57 10.06
N PRO A 163 -14.36 -7.42 9.94
CA PRO A 163 -15.02 -7.32 8.63
C PRO A 163 -14.38 -6.27 7.73
N TRP A 164 -14.36 -6.54 6.42
CA TRP A 164 -13.95 -5.59 5.40
C TRP A 164 -15.03 -4.53 5.20
N THR A 165 -14.62 -3.27 5.08
CA THR A 165 -15.48 -2.14 4.76
C THR A 165 -15.08 -1.54 3.41
N PRO A 166 -15.96 -0.78 2.73
CA PRO A 166 -15.60 -0.12 1.48
C PRO A 166 -14.36 0.79 1.58
N ALA A 167 -14.15 1.42 2.74
CA ALA A 167 -13.02 2.31 2.97
C ALA A 167 -11.69 1.54 3.00
N ASP A 168 -11.72 0.27 3.38
CA ASP A 168 -10.52 -0.57 3.43
C ASP A 168 -9.95 -0.85 2.04
N SER A 169 -10.80 -0.92 1.01
CA SER A 169 -10.33 -0.98 -0.38
C SER A 169 -9.52 0.25 -0.77
N VAL A 170 -9.95 1.45 -0.34
CA VAL A 170 -9.18 2.68 -0.58
C VAL A 170 -7.89 2.69 0.25
N LEU A 171 -7.93 2.21 1.49
CA LEU A 171 -6.72 2.09 2.33
C LEU A 171 -5.67 1.16 1.72
N VAL A 172 -6.06 0.12 0.98
CA VAL A 172 -5.10 -0.72 0.25
C VAL A 172 -4.37 0.07 -0.85
N ILE A 173 -5.03 1.02 -1.51
CA ILE A 173 -4.36 1.96 -2.44
C ILE A 173 -3.35 2.81 -1.68
N PHE A 174 -3.75 3.34 -0.52
CA PHE A 174 -2.86 4.14 0.33
C PHE A 174 -1.66 3.35 0.88
N ALA A 175 -1.78 2.05 1.08
CA ALA A 175 -0.63 1.21 1.40
C ALA A 175 0.39 1.19 0.25
N MET A 176 -0.07 1.15 -1.01
CA MET A 176 0.82 1.28 -2.18
C MET A 176 1.45 2.68 -2.28
N TYR A 177 0.74 3.73 -1.85
CA TYR A 177 1.34 5.07 -1.76
C TYR A 177 2.51 5.11 -0.77
N PHE A 178 2.39 4.49 0.40
CA PHE A 178 3.51 4.36 1.35
C PHE A 178 4.65 3.48 0.82
N ASP A 179 4.33 2.43 0.07
CA ASP A 179 5.33 1.53 -0.52
C ASP A 179 6.14 2.20 -1.63
N LEU A 180 5.52 3.11 -2.40
CA LEU A 180 6.08 3.67 -3.64
C LEU A 180 6.55 5.13 -3.52
N GLN A 181 6.21 5.85 -2.45
CA GLN A 181 6.49 7.27 -2.29
C GLN A 181 7.10 7.62 -0.93
N ASP A 182 7.83 8.73 -0.91
CA ASP A 182 8.31 9.33 0.34
C ASP A 182 7.25 10.27 0.93
N ALA A 183 6.33 9.70 1.72
CA ALA A 183 5.21 10.44 2.32
C ALA A 183 5.60 11.63 3.21
N TYR A 184 6.87 11.72 3.62
CA TYR A 184 7.41 12.74 4.52
C TYR A 184 8.35 13.74 3.82
N ASP A 185 8.58 13.57 2.52
CA ASP A 185 9.56 14.36 1.75
C ASP A 185 10.92 14.48 2.48
N ARG A 186 11.40 13.32 2.99
CA ARG A 186 12.71 13.19 3.65
C ARG A 186 13.82 13.56 2.68
N ARG A 187 13.66 13.27 1.38
CA ARG A 187 14.59 13.73 0.35
C ARG A 187 14.75 15.25 0.37
N ALA A 188 13.67 16.03 0.39
CA ALA A 188 13.79 17.49 0.47
C ALA A 188 14.50 17.95 1.76
N SER A 189 14.16 17.36 2.90
CA SER A 189 14.85 17.63 4.18
C SER A 189 16.35 17.37 4.10
N GLN A 190 16.74 16.22 3.53
CA GLN A 190 18.15 15.84 3.34
C GLN A 190 18.86 16.78 2.37
N LEU A 191 18.23 17.14 1.25
CA LEU A 191 18.78 18.09 0.29
C LEU A 191 18.95 19.48 0.88
N ALA A 192 18.02 19.94 1.72
CA ALA A 192 18.15 21.22 2.42
C ALA A 192 19.35 21.21 3.38
N LEU A 193 19.49 20.15 4.19
CA LEU A 193 20.65 19.98 5.06
C LEU A 193 21.96 19.92 4.26
N MET A 194 22.01 19.15 3.17
CA MET A 194 23.18 19.05 2.31
C MET A 194 23.55 20.40 1.70
N ARG A 195 22.57 21.17 1.22
CA ARG A 195 22.80 22.50 0.66
C ARG A 195 23.42 23.45 1.68
N ASP A 196 23.00 23.38 2.93
CA ASP A 196 23.45 24.27 4.00
C ASP A 196 24.80 23.85 4.61
N THR A 197 25.17 22.57 4.50
CA THR A 197 26.37 22.01 5.13
C THR A 197 27.52 21.75 4.16
N LEU A 198 27.23 21.44 2.90
CA LEU A 198 28.23 21.07 1.91
C LEU A 198 28.68 22.27 1.08
N SER A 199 29.89 22.19 0.53
CA SER A 199 30.31 23.15 -0.50
C SER A 199 29.44 22.97 -1.75
N LYS A 200 29.19 24.07 -2.48
CA LYS A 200 28.38 24.03 -3.71
C LYS A 200 28.85 22.94 -4.71
N PRO A 201 30.16 22.79 -5.01
CA PRO A 201 30.60 21.73 -5.94
C PRO A 201 30.28 20.32 -5.45
N LEU A 202 30.37 20.06 -4.13
CA LEU A 202 30.05 18.76 -3.57
C LEU A 202 28.52 18.51 -3.57
N PHE A 203 27.72 19.52 -3.20
CA PHE A 203 26.26 19.43 -3.29
C PHE A 203 25.80 19.14 -4.73
N ASP A 204 26.26 19.94 -5.70
CA ASP A 204 25.90 19.78 -7.12
C ASP A 204 26.28 18.38 -7.63
N PHE A 205 27.41 17.82 -7.18
CA PHE A 205 27.85 16.48 -7.56
C PHE A 205 26.97 15.37 -6.98
N LEU A 206 26.51 15.50 -5.73
CA LEU A 206 25.70 14.49 -5.04
C LEU A 206 24.21 14.55 -5.43
N ASP A 207 23.67 15.73 -5.73
CA ASP A 207 22.29 15.92 -6.22
C ASP A 207 22.23 15.97 -7.75
N ALA A 208 23.10 15.24 -8.44
CA ALA A 208 23.10 15.17 -9.88
C ALA A 208 21.71 14.70 -10.39
N PRO A 209 20.98 15.52 -11.18
CA PRO A 209 19.60 15.23 -11.54
C PRO A 209 19.45 14.12 -12.59
N GLY A 210 20.56 13.66 -13.17
CA GLY A 210 20.57 12.66 -14.23
C GLY A 210 21.94 12.53 -14.91
N THR A 211 21.98 11.75 -16.00
CA THR A 211 23.18 11.52 -16.81
C THR A 211 22.90 11.58 -18.31
N GLN A 212 23.96 11.58 -19.13
CA GLN A 212 23.80 11.55 -20.59
C GLN A 212 23.12 10.28 -21.13
N TRP A 213 22.95 9.25 -20.28
CA TRP A 213 22.29 7.98 -20.63
C TRP A 213 20.78 8.01 -20.39
N ASP A 214 20.26 9.07 -19.77
CA ASP A 214 18.85 9.18 -19.46
C ASP A 214 18.04 9.50 -20.74
N ALA A 215 16.80 9.04 -20.79
CA ALA A 215 15.86 9.32 -21.87
C ALA A 215 14.65 10.09 -21.31
N PRO A 216 14.78 11.40 -21.05
CA PRO A 216 13.70 12.16 -20.41
C PRO A 216 12.48 12.26 -21.33
N ILE A 217 11.29 12.15 -20.76
CA ILE A 217 10.02 12.32 -21.48
C ILE A 217 9.91 13.74 -22.06
N LEU A 218 10.44 14.73 -21.34
CA LEU A 218 10.49 16.13 -21.76
C LEU A 218 11.90 16.68 -21.54
N GLY A 219 12.46 17.35 -22.56
CA GLY A 219 13.76 18.00 -22.47
C GLY A 219 14.91 17.18 -23.09
N GLN A 220 16.13 17.49 -22.68
CA GLN A 220 17.36 16.82 -23.12
C GLN A 220 18.01 16.12 -21.94
N PRO A 221 18.77 15.02 -22.16
CA PRO A 221 19.55 14.38 -21.10
C PRO A 221 20.50 15.39 -20.44
N THR A 222 20.71 15.26 -19.13
CA THR A 222 21.61 16.14 -18.36
C THR A 222 23.03 15.60 -18.41
N ALA A 223 24.02 16.48 -18.54
CA ALA A 223 25.41 16.07 -18.38
C ALA A 223 25.75 15.92 -16.88
N PRO A 224 26.51 14.89 -16.47
CA PRO A 224 26.91 14.75 -15.10
C PRO A 224 27.80 15.93 -14.66
N PRO A 225 27.64 16.45 -13.44
CA PRO A 225 28.50 17.49 -12.89
C PRO A 225 29.96 17.02 -12.79
N PRO A 226 30.94 17.94 -12.88
CA PRO A 226 32.34 17.57 -12.73
C PRO A 226 32.62 17.01 -11.32
N ILE A 227 33.51 16.02 -11.23
CA ILE A 227 33.94 15.47 -9.95
C ILE A 227 34.61 16.59 -9.11
N PRO A 228 34.18 16.83 -7.86
CA PRO A 228 34.78 17.85 -7.00
C PRO A 228 36.27 17.59 -6.78
N THR A 229 37.08 18.66 -6.80
CA THR A 229 38.51 18.56 -6.48
C THR A 229 38.75 18.47 -4.97
N SER A 230 39.95 18.07 -4.55
CA SER A 230 40.33 17.98 -3.12
C SER A 230 40.16 19.28 -2.33
N ASN A 231 40.12 20.43 -3.01
CA ASN A 231 39.93 21.73 -2.36
C ASN A 231 38.45 22.02 -2.06
N ALA A 232 37.51 21.30 -2.69
CA ALA A 232 36.08 21.43 -2.44
C ALA A 232 35.61 20.65 -1.20
N VAL A 233 36.42 19.68 -0.75
CA VAL A 233 36.14 18.81 0.40
C VAL A 233 37.44 18.55 1.18
N ASP A 234 37.69 19.34 2.22
CA ASP A 234 38.79 19.07 3.15
C ASP A 234 38.29 18.18 4.30
N LEU A 235 38.43 16.86 4.14
CA LEU A 235 38.06 15.88 5.16
C LEU A 235 38.86 16.03 6.47
N HIS A 236 40.00 16.72 6.45
CA HIS A 236 40.79 16.99 7.67
C HIS A 236 40.23 18.14 8.50
N ARG A 237 39.42 19.01 7.89
CA ARG A 237 38.73 20.14 8.55
C ARG A 237 37.25 19.89 8.74
N TRP A 238 36.74 18.74 8.28
CA TRP A 238 35.38 18.33 8.55
C TRP A 238 35.23 18.25 10.08
N PRO A 239 34.40 19.11 10.72
CA PRO A 239 34.16 18.99 12.16
C PRO A 239 33.69 17.56 12.38
N ALA A 240 34.16 16.86 13.42
CA ALA A 240 33.63 15.53 13.75
C ALA A 240 32.11 15.66 13.83
N ALA A 241 31.42 15.32 12.74
CA ALA A 241 30.03 15.67 12.60
C ALA A 241 29.32 14.82 13.62
N ASP A 242 28.45 15.43 14.40
CA ASP A 242 27.65 14.69 15.36
C ASP A 242 26.59 13.91 14.58
N PHE A 243 27.02 12.79 14.00
CA PHE A 243 26.18 11.86 13.25
C PHE A 243 25.11 11.23 14.15
N THR A 244 25.10 11.49 15.47
CA THR A 244 23.99 11.12 16.35
C THR A 244 22.68 11.84 16.00
N ARG A 245 22.75 12.96 15.24
CA ARG A 245 21.57 13.65 14.69
C ARG A 245 21.12 13.12 13.33
N LEU A 246 21.94 12.32 12.63
CA LEU A 246 21.41 11.52 11.54
C LEU A 246 20.61 10.40 12.20
N ASP A 247 19.29 10.42 12.03
CA ASP A 247 18.46 9.31 12.46
C ASP A 247 18.84 8.06 11.66
N ALA A 248 19.77 7.27 12.23
CA ALA A 248 20.25 6.01 11.68
C ALA A 248 19.17 4.92 11.68
N SER A 249 17.95 5.21 12.14
CA SER A 249 16.79 4.32 11.98
C SER A 249 16.14 4.38 10.60
N LEU A 250 16.61 5.28 9.72
CA LEU A 250 16.10 5.38 8.36
C LEU A 250 16.78 4.34 7.46
N PRO A 251 16.03 3.36 6.91
CA PRO A 251 16.58 2.45 5.92
C PRO A 251 17.07 3.24 4.70
N PRO A 252 18.15 2.79 4.03
CA PRO A 252 18.62 3.42 2.80
C PRO A 252 17.47 3.52 1.79
N HIS A 253 17.44 4.61 1.02
CA HIS A 253 16.52 4.74 -0.10
C HIS A 253 16.84 3.64 -1.11
N GLU A 254 16.08 2.54 -1.09
CA GLU A 254 16.20 1.50 -2.09
C GLU A 254 15.91 2.12 -3.47
N VAL A 255 16.72 1.79 -4.46
CA VAL A 255 16.45 2.19 -5.85
C VAL A 255 15.30 1.33 -6.33
N VAL A 256 14.08 1.86 -6.23
CA VAL A 256 12.85 1.15 -6.61
C VAL A 256 12.69 1.23 -8.12
N GLY A 257 13.02 0.16 -8.83
CA GLY A 257 12.87 0.08 -10.28
C GLY A 257 11.46 -0.26 -10.74
N SER A 258 11.25 -0.17 -12.05
CA SER A 258 10.44 -1.09 -12.85
C SER A 258 10.86 -0.89 -14.31
N ASN A 259 10.71 -1.91 -15.16
CA ASN A 259 10.93 -1.77 -16.60
C ASN A 259 9.59 -1.72 -17.34
N SER A 260 9.52 -0.92 -18.40
CA SER A 260 8.42 -0.99 -19.37
C SER A 260 8.91 -0.64 -20.76
N PHE A 261 8.56 -1.48 -21.74
CA PHE A 261 8.86 -1.29 -23.14
C PHE A 261 7.57 -1.42 -23.95
N ALA A 262 7.31 -0.44 -24.82
CA ALA A 262 6.26 -0.48 -25.81
C ALA A 262 6.90 -0.44 -27.20
N VAL A 263 6.57 -1.43 -28.03
CA VAL A 263 7.01 -1.53 -29.43
C VAL A 263 5.79 -1.42 -30.32
N ASP A 264 5.80 -0.51 -31.27
CA ASP A 264 4.71 -0.37 -32.23
C ASP A 264 4.70 -1.52 -33.26
N ALA A 265 3.60 -1.62 -34.00
CA ALA A 265 3.43 -2.66 -35.02
C ALA A 265 4.50 -2.61 -36.13
N ALA A 266 5.01 -1.43 -36.49
CA ALA A 266 5.99 -1.26 -37.57
C ALA A 266 7.37 -1.82 -37.20
N HIS A 267 7.65 -1.97 -35.90
CA HIS A 267 8.90 -2.50 -35.36
C HIS A 267 8.77 -3.95 -34.85
N SER A 268 7.65 -4.63 -35.13
CA SER A 268 7.39 -6.03 -34.77
C SER A 268 7.40 -6.93 -36.01
N ALA A 269 7.76 -8.22 -35.85
CA ALA A 269 7.86 -9.14 -36.98
C ALA A 269 6.49 -9.56 -37.56
N ASP A 270 5.43 -9.53 -36.75
CA ASP A 270 4.08 -9.96 -37.09
C ASP A 270 3.09 -8.80 -37.28
N GLY A 271 3.55 -7.55 -37.14
CA GLY A 271 2.72 -6.36 -37.31
C GLY A 271 1.79 -6.08 -36.11
N HIS A 272 2.13 -6.55 -34.92
CA HIS A 272 1.38 -6.32 -33.68
C HIS A 272 2.18 -5.50 -32.68
N ALA A 273 1.49 -4.61 -31.95
CA ALA A 273 2.12 -3.88 -30.87
C ALA A 273 2.47 -4.82 -29.71
N ILE A 274 3.65 -4.64 -29.10
CA ILE A 274 4.13 -5.44 -27.98
C ILE A 274 4.31 -4.53 -26.77
N LEU A 275 3.76 -4.95 -25.63
CA LEU A 275 4.02 -4.35 -24.32
C LEU A 275 4.74 -5.36 -23.43
N ALA A 276 5.90 -4.99 -22.91
CA ALA A 276 6.59 -5.72 -21.85
C ALA A 276 6.63 -4.85 -20.59
N ASN A 277 6.00 -5.29 -19.51
CA ASN A 277 5.99 -4.58 -18.24
C ASN A 277 6.47 -5.49 -17.10
N ASP A 278 7.44 -5.00 -16.33
CA ASP A 278 8.17 -5.74 -15.31
C ASP A 278 8.28 -4.87 -14.05
N MET A 279 7.25 -4.95 -13.21
CA MET A 279 7.15 -4.17 -11.97
C MET A 279 8.05 -4.77 -10.88
N HIS A 280 8.94 -3.97 -10.29
CA HIS A 280 9.83 -4.42 -9.22
C HIS A 280 9.30 -3.95 -7.87
N LEU A 281 8.88 -4.90 -7.03
CA LEU A 281 8.45 -4.68 -5.66
C LEU A 281 9.18 -5.65 -4.73
N GLY A 282 9.12 -5.39 -3.41
CA GLY A 282 9.68 -6.29 -2.41
C GLY A 282 9.17 -7.73 -2.55
N LEU A 283 10.09 -8.70 -2.48
CA LEU A 283 9.74 -10.11 -2.54
C LEU A 283 9.12 -10.57 -1.22
N ALA A 284 7.88 -11.03 -1.27
CA ALA A 284 7.13 -11.53 -0.12
C ALA A 284 6.35 -12.80 -0.47
N VAL A 285 5.95 -13.55 0.55
CA VAL A 285 5.04 -14.69 0.43
C VAL A 285 3.82 -14.46 1.32
N PRO A 286 2.62 -14.25 0.76
CA PRO A 286 2.34 -14.10 -0.68
C PRO A 286 2.91 -12.79 -1.25
N ASN A 287 3.20 -12.78 -2.55
CA ASN A 287 3.56 -11.54 -3.25
C ASN A 287 2.33 -10.61 -3.37
N ILE A 288 2.56 -9.34 -3.71
CA ILE A 288 1.50 -8.31 -3.77
C ILE A 288 0.44 -8.66 -4.82
N TRP A 289 0.85 -9.18 -5.97
CA TRP A 289 -0.03 -9.34 -7.13
C TRP A 289 -0.83 -10.65 -7.12
N TYR A 290 -2.09 -10.58 -7.52
CA TYR A 290 -2.96 -11.74 -7.67
C TYR A 290 -3.38 -11.87 -9.13
N ARG A 291 -2.98 -12.95 -9.80
CA ARG A 291 -3.33 -13.14 -11.22
C ARG A 291 -4.78 -13.56 -11.33
N ALA A 292 -5.54 -12.96 -12.24
CA ALA A 292 -6.91 -13.35 -12.52
C ALA A 292 -7.33 -12.95 -13.95
N GLN A 293 -8.32 -13.66 -14.47
CA GLN A 293 -9.04 -13.28 -15.68
C GLN A 293 -10.54 -13.12 -15.37
N PHE A 294 -11.18 -12.15 -16.02
CA PHE A 294 -12.61 -11.90 -15.91
C PHE A 294 -13.24 -11.93 -17.30
N ASN A 295 -14.35 -12.64 -17.42
CA ASN A 295 -15.18 -12.69 -18.60
C ASN A 295 -16.61 -12.30 -18.18
N TYR A 296 -17.11 -11.18 -18.67
CA TYR A 296 -18.46 -10.71 -18.35
C TYR A 296 -19.09 -9.93 -19.51
N ARG A 297 -20.35 -9.51 -19.33
CA ARG A 297 -21.01 -8.56 -20.24
C ARG A 297 -21.09 -7.19 -19.59
N ALA A 298 -20.66 -6.17 -20.33
CA ALA A 298 -20.86 -4.77 -19.96
C ALA A 298 -22.34 -4.38 -20.08
N ALA A 299 -22.70 -3.20 -19.58
CA ALA A 299 -24.09 -2.74 -19.53
C ALA A 299 -24.72 -2.56 -20.92
N ASP A 300 -23.91 -2.28 -21.93
CA ASP A 300 -24.29 -2.18 -23.35
C ASP A 300 -24.38 -3.55 -24.05
N GLY A 301 -24.10 -4.64 -23.34
CA GLY A 301 -24.12 -6.01 -23.86
C GLY A 301 -22.78 -6.50 -24.44
N THR A 302 -21.77 -5.61 -24.55
CA THR A 302 -20.43 -5.93 -25.05
C THR A 302 -19.79 -7.00 -24.18
N ARG A 303 -19.16 -7.99 -24.82
CA ARG A 303 -18.40 -9.03 -24.10
C ARG A 303 -17.05 -8.42 -23.70
N VAL A 304 -16.77 -8.45 -22.40
CA VAL A 304 -15.50 -8.02 -21.84
C VAL A 304 -14.71 -9.26 -21.42
N SER A 305 -13.46 -9.32 -21.84
CA SER A 305 -12.48 -10.31 -21.39
C SER A 305 -11.22 -9.57 -20.99
N VAL A 306 -10.86 -9.59 -19.72
CA VAL A 306 -9.68 -8.89 -19.19
C VAL A 306 -8.86 -9.84 -18.34
N THR A 307 -7.55 -9.87 -18.59
CA THR A 307 -6.60 -10.76 -17.91
C THR A 307 -5.38 -9.98 -17.44
N GLY A 308 -4.86 -10.33 -16.27
CA GLY A 308 -3.70 -9.64 -15.72
C GLY A 308 -3.49 -9.92 -14.24
N VAL A 309 -3.00 -8.90 -13.53
CA VAL A 309 -2.83 -8.91 -12.08
C VAL A 309 -3.77 -7.91 -11.42
N THR A 310 -4.40 -8.34 -10.34
CA THR A 310 -5.19 -7.53 -9.42
C THR A 310 -4.38 -7.25 -8.16
N LEU A 311 -4.77 -6.23 -7.42
CA LEU A 311 -4.31 -5.98 -6.06
C LEU A 311 -5.34 -6.53 -5.07
N PRO A 312 -5.01 -7.53 -4.23
CA PRO A 312 -5.89 -8.01 -3.18
C PRO A 312 -6.36 -6.86 -2.28
N GLY A 313 -7.66 -6.58 -2.30
CA GLY A 313 -8.24 -5.37 -1.69
C GLY A 313 -9.04 -4.52 -2.67
N LEU A 314 -8.82 -4.68 -3.97
CA LEU A 314 -9.46 -3.89 -5.02
C LEU A 314 -10.24 -4.72 -6.04
N PRO A 315 -11.34 -4.16 -6.60
CA PRO A 315 -12.18 -4.83 -7.60
C PRO A 315 -11.70 -4.64 -9.05
N LEU A 316 -10.38 -4.60 -9.32
CA LEU A 316 -9.85 -4.22 -10.63
C LEU A 316 -8.55 -4.93 -11.02
N VAL A 317 -8.34 -5.07 -12.33
CA VAL A 317 -7.06 -5.48 -12.93
C VAL A 317 -6.17 -4.25 -13.03
N VAL A 318 -5.04 -4.28 -12.33
CA VAL A 318 -4.09 -3.17 -12.26
C VAL A 318 -3.23 -3.16 -13.52
N VAL A 319 -2.60 -4.28 -13.86
CA VAL A 319 -1.77 -4.45 -15.07
C VAL A 319 -2.31 -5.62 -15.85
N GLY A 320 -2.48 -5.48 -17.16
CA GLY A 320 -3.09 -6.54 -17.96
C GLY A 320 -3.41 -6.14 -19.39
N SER A 321 -4.33 -6.90 -19.97
CA SER A 321 -4.87 -6.66 -21.30
C SER A 321 -6.33 -7.10 -21.38
N ASN A 322 -7.10 -6.42 -22.22
CA ASN A 322 -8.46 -6.81 -22.59
C ASN A 322 -8.57 -7.43 -23.99
N GLY A 323 -7.43 -7.78 -24.62
CA GLY A 323 -7.37 -8.29 -25.99
C GLY A 323 -7.40 -7.21 -27.07
N HIS A 324 -7.72 -5.96 -26.74
CA HIS A 324 -7.66 -4.81 -27.64
C HIS A 324 -6.51 -3.85 -27.29
N VAL A 325 -6.26 -3.65 -26.00
CA VAL A 325 -5.15 -2.87 -25.45
C VAL A 325 -4.46 -3.67 -24.36
N ALA A 326 -3.16 -3.42 -24.17
CA ALA A 326 -2.39 -3.88 -23.02
C ALA A 326 -1.81 -2.66 -22.30
N TRP A 327 -1.73 -2.70 -20.98
CA TRP A 327 -1.22 -1.61 -20.15
C TRP A 327 -0.40 -2.15 -18.97
N GLY A 328 0.51 -1.31 -18.49
CA GLY A 328 1.41 -1.61 -17.38
C GLY A 328 1.95 -0.33 -16.76
N PHE A 329 2.60 -0.45 -15.60
CA PHE A 329 3.10 0.69 -14.83
C PHE A 329 4.57 0.58 -14.50
N THR A 330 5.21 1.73 -14.37
CA THR A 330 6.53 1.88 -13.76
C THR A 330 6.46 3.01 -12.75
N ASN A 331 7.35 2.99 -11.75
CA ASN A 331 7.43 4.10 -10.83
C ASN A 331 7.96 5.35 -11.58
N SER A 332 7.26 6.47 -11.47
CA SER A 332 7.55 7.70 -12.22
C SER A 332 8.63 8.57 -11.57
N TYR A 333 9.05 8.26 -10.33
CA TYR A 333 9.94 9.07 -9.50
C TYR A 333 9.54 10.55 -9.38
N GLY A 334 8.27 10.88 -9.66
CA GLY A 334 7.75 12.22 -9.52
C GLY A 334 7.79 12.69 -8.07
N ASN A 335 7.87 14.01 -7.87
CA ASN A 335 7.73 14.56 -6.53
C ASN A 335 6.25 14.68 -6.15
N TRP A 336 5.79 13.81 -5.26
CA TRP A 336 4.40 13.67 -4.85
C TRP A 336 4.10 14.19 -3.45
N ALA A 337 5.13 14.61 -2.72
CA ALA A 337 5.05 15.24 -1.43
C ALA A 337 5.82 16.59 -1.45
N ALA A 338 5.44 17.51 -0.57
CA ALA A 338 6.17 18.75 -0.39
C ALA A 338 6.24 19.09 1.10
N LEU A 339 7.45 19.31 1.59
CA LEU A 339 7.67 19.88 2.92
C LEU A 339 7.43 21.40 2.89
N VAL A 340 6.56 21.88 3.77
CA VAL A 340 6.17 23.30 3.87
C VAL A 340 6.60 23.86 5.21
N ASN A 341 7.52 24.83 5.19
CA ASN A 341 7.93 25.57 6.38
C ASN A 341 6.81 26.51 6.84
N LEU A 342 6.46 26.41 8.12
CA LEU A 342 5.36 27.13 8.73
C LEU A 342 5.87 28.35 9.48
N HIS A 343 5.28 29.50 9.20
CA HIS A 343 5.58 30.74 9.91
C HIS A 343 4.50 30.95 10.97
N LEU A 344 4.87 30.85 12.25
CA LEU A 344 3.94 31.03 13.36
C LEU A 344 3.52 32.49 13.49
N LYS A 345 2.28 32.70 13.93
CA LYS A 345 1.72 34.03 14.20
C LYS A 345 2.46 34.68 15.37
N PRO A 346 3.00 35.91 15.21
CA PRO A 346 3.68 36.59 16.30
C PRO A 346 2.79 36.72 17.55
N GLY A 347 3.28 36.21 18.69
CA GLY A 347 2.57 36.24 19.96
C GLY A 347 1.44 35.20 20.12
N ASP A 348 1.22 34.33 19.13
CA ASP A 348 0.16 33.31 19.15
C ASP A 348 0.65 32.01 18.49
N PRO A 349 1.13 31.02 19.27
CA PRO A 349 1.70 29.80 18.72
C PRO A 349 0.65 28.87 18.08
N ASN A 350 -0.65 29.19 18.19
CA ASN A 350 -1.73 28.40 17.60
C ASN A 350 -2.13 28.88 16.20
N GLY A 351 -1.46 29.90 15.66
CA GLY A 351 -1.69 30.42 14.32
C GLY A 351 -0.47 30.26 13.43
N TYR A 352 -0.70 30.10 12.13
CA TYR A 352 0.34 30.08 11.09
C TYR A 352 -0.08 30.95 9.89
N LEU A 353 0.92 31.38 9.12
CA LEU A 353 0.71 32.21 7.93
C LEU A 353 0.26 31.35 6.75
N THR A 354 -0.77 31.80 6.04
CA THR A 354 -1.24 31.26 4.75
C THR A 354 -1.25 32.36 3.69
N PRO A 355 -1.44 32.03 2.39
CA PRO A 355 -1.60 33.03 1.34
C PRO A 355 -2.73 34.04 1.63
N ASP A 356 -3.77 33.62 2.36
CA ASP A 356 -4.94 34.45 2.71
C ASP A 356 -4.80 35.14 4.08
N GLY A 357 -3.63 35.04 4.72
CA GLY A 357 -3.34 35.62 6.04
C GLY A 357 -3.22 34.58 7.15
N TRP A 358 -3.35 35.02 8.40
CA TRP A 358 -3.18 34.17 9.58
C TRP A 358 -4.34 33.21 9.77
N ARG A 359 -4.03 31.93 9.97
CA ARG A 359 -5.02 30.86 10.19
C ARG A 359 -4.66 30.05 11.44
N ALA A 360 -5.67 29.58 12.17
CA ALA A 360 -5.46 28.67 13.29
C ALA A 360 -5.17 27.23 12.80
N PHE A 361 -4.39 26.48 13.57
CA PHE A 361 -4.21 25.05 13.34
C PHE A 361 -5.52 24.28 13.53
N GLY A 362 -5.71 23.21 12.74
CA GLY A 362 -6.67 22.16 13.03
C GLY A 362 -6.11 21.22 14.09
N HIS A 363 -6.95 20.70 14.99
CA HIS A 363 -6.53 19.74 16.00
C HIS A 363 -7.45 18.53 15.98
N HIS A 364 -6.83 17.35 15.96
CA HIS A 364 -7.53 16.08 15.97
C HIS A 364 -6.93 15.18 17.04
N GLN A 365 -7.81 14.45 17.73
CA GLN A 365 -7.42 13.41 18.66
C GLN A 365 -7.68 12.07 17.98
N GLU A 366 -6.61 11.33 17.72
CA GLU A 366 -6.65 9.99 17.17
C GLU A 366 -6.36 8.97 18.27
N ILE A 367 -6.96 7.79 18.18
CA ILE A 367 -6.80 6.72 19.17
C ILE A 367 -6.21 5.49 18.48
N ILE A 368 -5.02 5.11 18.90
CA ILE A 368 -4.33 3.89 18.43
C ILE A 368 -4.63 2.78 19.42
N GLN A 369 -5.37 1.77 18.97
CA GLN A 369 -5.62 0.56 19.77
C GLN A 369 -4.36 -0.31 19.79
N VAL A 370 -4.02 -0.89 20.95
CA VAL A 370 -2.80 -1.69 21.12
C VAL A 370 -3.15 -3.05 21.70
N ALA A 371 -2.75 -4.13 21.02
CA ALA A 371 -3.00 -5.49 21.50
C ALA A 371 -2.34 -5.72 22.86
N GLY A 372 -3.14 -6.12 23.85
CA GLY A 372 -2.67 -6.41 25.21
C GLY A 372 -2.32 -5.19 26.07
N GLN A 373 -2.55 -3.96 25.59
CA GLN A 373 -2.26 -2.73 26.34
C GLN A 373 -3.42 -1.72 26.25
N LYS A 374 -3.29 -0.61 26.98
CA LYS A 374 -4.23 0.52 26.86
C LYS A 374 -4.01 1.23 25.52
N PRO A 375 -5.07 1.84 24.94
CA PRO A 375 -4.92 2.64 23.73
C PRO A 375 -3.98 3.83 23.95
N VAL A 376 -3.26 4.21 22.91
CA VAL A 376 -2.44 5.43 22.86
C VAL A 376 -3.28 6.54 22.24
N VAL A 377 -3.25 7.70 22.87
CA VAL A 377 -3.91 8.91 22.39
C VAL A 377 -2.87 9.75 21.65
N MET A 378 -3.12 10.03 20.39
CA MET A 378 -2.27 10.85 19.54
C MET A 378 -2.99 12.17 19.22
N HIS A 379 -2.25 13.27 19.29
CA HIS A 379 -2.73 14.58 18.85
C HIS A 379 -2.13 14.91 17.49
N VAL A 380 -2.99 15.11 16.50
CA VAL A 380 -2.62 15.53 15.15
C VAL A 380 -2.93 17.01 15.00
N MET A 381 -1.95 17.77 14.52
CA MET A 381 -2.09 19.18 14.22
C MET A 381 -2.08 19.36 12.70
N ASP A 382 -3.16 19.89 12.14
CA ASP A 382 -3.38 20.01 10.70
C ASP A 382 -3.25 21.46 10.23
N THR A 383 -2.71 21.62 9.03
CA THR A 383 -2.64 22.90 8.29
C THR A 383 -3.45 22.81 7.00
N LEU A 384 -3.48 23.90 6.23
CA LEU A 384 -4.02 23.92 4.87
C LEU A 384 -3.32 22.89 3.96
N TRP A 385 -2.04 22.63 4.21
CA TRP A 385 -1.20 21.77 3.38
C TRP A 385 -1.18 20.32 3.85
N GLY A 386 -1.65 20.03 5.07
CA GLY A 386 -1.59 18.69 5.67
C GLY A 386 -1.05 18.73 7.10
N PRO A 387 -0.71 17.56 7.67
CA PRO A 387 -0.33 17.47 9.07
C PRO A 387 1.06 18.05 9.32
N VAL A 388 1.26 18.55 10.53
CA VAL A 388 2.57 18.99 11.03
C VAL A 388 3.43 17.76 11.35
N THR A 389 4.61 17.67 10.75
CA THR A 389 5.49 16.49 10.83
C THR A 389 6.66 16.67 11.80
N GLY A 390 6.89 17.89 12.30
CA GLY A 390 7.99 18.21 13.20
C GLY A 390 8.68 19.49 12.78
N THR A 391 9.99 19.57 13.02
CA THR A 391 10.82 20.71 12.61
C THR A 391 11.93 20.30 11.65
N ASP A 392 12.33 21.21 10.76
CA ASP A 392 13.55 21.05 9.95
C ASP A 392 14.85 21.15 10.78
N HIS A 393 16.01 21.07 10.13
CA HIS A 393 17.32 21.14 10.78
C HIS A 393 17.67 22.51 11.38
N HIS A 394 16.88 23.56 11.06
CA HIS A 394 16.96 24.89 11.68
C HIS A 394 15.98 25.06 12.85
N GLY A 395 15.16 24.04 13.13
CA GLY A 395 14.12 24.10 14.16
C GLY A 395 12.85 24.81 13.72
N VAL A 396 12.65 25.04 12.41
CA VAL A 396 11.43 25.63 11.86
C VAL A 396 10.36 24.55 11.76
N LEU A 397 9.14 24.83 12.22
CA LEU A 397 8.03 23.88 12.16
C LEU A 397 7.62 23.61 10.71
N CYS A 398 7.36 22.35 10.35
CA CYS A 398 7.02 21.93 9.01
C CYS A 398 5.69 21.17 8.97
N ALA A 399 4.93 21.38 7.89
CA ALA A 399 3.85 20.49 7.47
C ALA A 399 4.25 19.74 6.20
N VAL A 400 3.57 18.63 5.92
CA VAL A 400 3.74 17.92 4.65
C VAL A 400 2.47 17.97 3.82
N HIS A 401 2.61 18.36 2.57
CA HIS A 401 1.57 18.25 1.55
C HIS A 401 1.82 17.04 0.69
N TRP A 402 1.01 16.00 0.87
CA TRP A 402 1.19 14.72 0.19
C TRP A 402 -0.03 14.39 -0.65
N ILE A 403 0.19 14.02 -1.92
CA ILE A 403 -0.90 13.79 -2.87
C ILE A 403 -1.87 12.69 -2.42
N ALA A 404 -1.40 11.68 -1.68
CA ALA A 404 -2.26 10.60 -1.18
C ALA A 404 -3.33 11.11 -0.18
N ALA A 405 -3.07 12.24 0.47
CA ALA A 405 -4.02 12.87 1.39
C ALA A 405 -5.07 13.73 0.68
N ASP A 406 -4.94 14.00 -0.63
CA ASP A 406 -5.98 14.66 -1.42
C ASP A 406 -7.03 13.63 -1.89
N PRO A 407 -8.30 13.73 -1.42
CA PRO A 407 -9.36 12.80 -1.83
C PRO A 407 -9.67 12.82 -3.34
N ALA A 408 -9.24 13.83 -4.09
CA ALA A 408 -9.41 13.89 -5.54
C ALA A 408 -8.35 13.08 -6.30
N ALA A 409 -7.19 12.82 -5.68
CA ALA A 409 -6.07 12.11 -6.31
C ALA A 409 -6.26 10.60 -6.38
N THR A 410 -7.19 10.05 -5.60
CA THR A 410 -7.51 8.62 -5.62
C THR A 410 -8.88 8.38 -6.24
N ASN A 411 -8.88 7.65 -7.34
CA ASN A 411 -10.09 7.26 -8.05
C ASN A 411 -9.99 5.79 -8.48
N ALA A 412 -11.10 5.22 -8.93
CA ALA A 412 -11.18 3.83 -9.40
C ALA A 412 -11.36 3.76 -10.92
N GLU A 413 -10.94 4.79 -11.67
CA GLU A 413 -11.21 4.89 -13.12
C GLU A 413 -10.36 3.94 -13.94
N LEU A 414 -9.28 3.39 -13.36
CA LEU A 414 -8.46 2.37 -14.02
C LEU A 414 -9.30 1.15 -14.46
N GLY A 415 -10.35 0.83 -13.71
CA GLY A 415 -11.29 -0.24 -14.05
C GLY A 415 -12.09 0.02 -15.32
N ASP A 416 -12.11 1.26 -15.83
CA ASP A 416 -12.83 1.64 -17.05
C ASP A 416 -12.04 1.24 -18.33
N MET A 417 -10.79 0.79 -18.20
CA MET A 417 -10.00 0.21 -19.31
C MET A 417 -10.34 -1.26 -19.61
N ALA A 418 -11.11 -1.91 -18.73
CA ALA A 418 -11.45 -3.33 -18.83
C ALA A 418 -12.44 -3.64 -19.95
#